data_AF-A0A818SW05-F1
#
_entry.id   AF-A0A818SW05-F1
#
_cell.length_a   1.000
_cell.length_b   1.000
_cell.length_c   1.000
_cell.angle_alpha   90.00
_cell.angle_beta   90.00
_cell.angle_gamma   90.00
#
_symmetry.space_group_name_H-M   'P 1'
#
loop_
_entity.id
_entity.type
_entity.pdbx_description
1 polymer ?
#
loop_
_entity_poly.entity_id
_entity_poly.type
_entity_poly.pdbx_seq_one_letter_code
_entity_poly.pdbx_strand_id
1 'polypeptide(L)'
;MIAKLFACSCVNSYFSVFYIAFFTHKYIRLSHQLTTIFVMKQFWGNIKEAVIPYIVSNTHLSVLIQMNKKERIRYAERKDLNKELKRILDEWENSRLNKSEQRKENQDYTTKAVDDILTDNSLNRRSSLTFETLSLSQAEIECSQPKWPDLYEDYLEIVIQFGYIIFLSTLFPLAAFFSLLNNLIEIRTDAFKLCMIYQRPFSQRVKDIGNWQKIMEYMVIVAIIINCIFCSVRGVFRRLVPDLPFAVEIFVLVCIEHLLILFCKIIRSNVEQVPYWVRVEKSKMEYRRREALKKLECDTLHLKESRCHTHTE
;
A
#
# COMPACT_ATOMS: atom_id res chain seq x y z
N MET A 1 -4.60 -11.24 -4.36
CA MET A 1 -4.77 -10.77 -2.97
C MET A 1 -5.24 -9.31 -2.93
N ILE A 2 -4.47 -8.36 -3.49
CA ILE A 2 -4.76 -6.90 -3.50
C ILE A 2 -6.21 -6.57 -3.88
N ALA A 3 -6.71 -7.07 -5.02
CA ALA A 3 -8.08 -6.76 -5.46
C ALA A 3 -9.18 -7.25 -4.49
N LYS A 4 -8.96 -8.37 -3.80
CA LYS A 4 -9.91 -8.90 -2.80
C LYS A 4 -9.95 -8.01 -1.56
N LEU A 5 -8.77 -7.65 -1.04
CA LEU A 5 -8.65 -6.76 0.12
C LEU A 5 -9.22 -5.37 -0.20
N PHE A 6 -8.90 -4.85 -1.39
CA PHE A 6 -9.44 -3.58 -1.86
C PHE A 6 -10.97 -3.57 -1.92
N ALA A 7 -11.60 -4.64 -2.42
CA ALA A 7 -13.06 -4.73 -2.47
C ALA A 7 -13.68 -4.65 -1.05
N CYS A 8 -13.11 -5.35 -0.08
CA CYS A 8 -13.54 -5.25 1.32
C CYS A 8 -13.38 -3.83 1.87
N SER A 9 -12.21 -3.21 1.65
CA SER A 9 -11.94 -1.84 2.09
C SER A 9 -12.86 -0.82 1.42
N CYS A 10 -13.23 -1.02 0.15
CA CYS A 10 -14.18 -0.17 -0.56
C CYS A 10 -15.56 -0.20 0.08
N VAL A 11 -16.09 -1.40 0.35
CA VAL A 11 -17.41 -1.53 1.00
C VAL A 11 -17.37 -0.83 2.35
N ASN A 12 -16.36 -1.09 3.17
CA ASN A 12 -16.23 -0.45 4.48
C ASN A 12 -16.15 1.09 4.38
N SER A 13 -15.45 1.61 3.37
CA SER A 13 -15.22 3.06 3.23
C SER A 13 -16.42 3.81 2.63
N TYR A 14 -17.11 3.22 1.65
CA TYR A 14 -18.13 3.93 0.87
C TYR A 14 -19.57 3.58 1.25
N PHE A 15 -19.82 2.44 1.91
CA PHE A 15 -21.18 1.98 2.19
C PHE A 15 -22.02 3.00 2.96
N SER A 16 -21.46 3.57 4.04
CA SER A 16 -22.17 4.57 4.85
C SER A 16 -22.49 5.85 4.06
N VAL A 17 -21.56 6.28 3.21
CA VAL A 17 -21.69 7.48 2.38
C VAL A 17 -22.73 7.28 1.29
N PHE A 18 -22.71 6.14 0.60
CA PHE A 18 -23.72 5.78 -0.39
C PHE A 18 -25.09 5.55 0.23
N TYR A 19 -25.15 4.96 1.42
CA TYR A 19 -26.41 4.81 2.14
C TYR A 19 -27.08 6.18 2.38
N ILE A 20 -26.31 7.16 2.84
CA ILE A 20 -26.82 8.51 3.07
C ILE A 20 -27.22 9.20 1.76
N ALA A 21 -26.37 9.09 0.73
CA ALA A 21 -26.61 9.73 -0.55
C ALA A 21 -27.85 9.19 -1.27
N PHE A 22 -28.04 7.86 -1.29
CA PHE A 22 -29.15 7.22 -2.02
C PHE A 22 -30.43 7.06 -1.21
N PHE A 23 -30.36 6.76 0.10
CA PHE A 23 -31.56 6.44 0.88
C PHE A 23 -32.07 7.61 1.72
N THR A 24 -31.18 8.46 2.24
CA THR A 24 -31.62 9.56 3.12
C THR A 24 -31.83 10.88 2.39
N HIS A 25 -31.22 11.06 1.21
CA HIS A 25 -31.25 12.29 0.40
C HIS A 25 -30.88 13.59 1.16
N LYS A 26 -30.17 13.49 2.29
CA LYS A 26 -29.77 14.64 3.13
C LYS A 26 -28.38 15.15 2.77
N TYR A 27 -28.28 15.95 1.71
CA TYR A 27 -27.01 16.47 1.17
C TYR A 27 -26.19 17.30 2.18
N ILE A 28 -26.84 18.08 3.04
CA ILE A 28 -26.14 18.84 4.09
C ILE A 28 -25.44 17.90 5.07
N ARG A 29 -26.11 16.83 5.51
CA ARG A 29 -25.50 15.82 6.39
C ARG A 29 -24.35 15.09 5.70
N LEU A 30 -24.51 14.78 4.42
CA LEU A 30 -23.46 14.17 3.60
C LEU A 30 -22.21 15.06 3.53
N SER A 31 -22.38 16.35 3.25
CA SER A 31 -21.26 17.29 3.20
C SER A 31 -20.56 17.41 4.55
N HIS A 32 -21.30 17.53 5.66
CA HIS A 32 -20.70 17.57 6.99
C HIS A 32 -19.93 16.27 7.30
N GLN A 33 -20.48 15.11 6.98
CA GLN A 33 -19.78 13.85 7.20
C GLN A 33 -18.51 13.74 6.35
N LEU A 34 -18.56 14.12 5.07
CA LEU A 34 -17.38 14.09 4.21
C LEU A 34 -16.31 15.06 4.72
N THR A 35 -16.67 16.30 5.03
CA THR A 35 -15.73 17.26 5.62
C THR A 35 -15.12 16.71 6.90
N THR A 36 -15.92 16.10 7.79
CA THR A 36 -15.40 15.44 9.00
C THR A 36 -14.46 14.30 8.66
N ILE A 37 -14.78 13.44 7.69
CA ILE A 37 -13.89 12.35 7.26
C ILE A 37 -12.55 12.92 6.74
N PHE A 38 -12.57 13.93 5.87
CA PHE A 38 -11.36 14.54 5.32
C PHE A 38 -10.52 15.24 6.40
N VAL A 39 -11.15 16.01 7.29
CA VAL A 39 -10.46 16.69 8.40
C VAL A 39 -9.91 15.69 9.41
N MET A 40 -10.69 14.67 9.77
CA MET A 40 -10.24 13.63 10.70
C MET A 40 -9.12 12.79 10.10
N LYS A 41 -9.18 12.46 8.81
CA LYS A 41 -8.06 11.82 8.12
C LYS A 41 -6.81 12.69 8.18
N GLN A 42 -6.92 13.98 7.86
CA GLN A 42 -5.78 14.89 7.91
C GLN A 42 -5.16 14.97 9.30
N PHE A 43 -5.97 15.13 10.34
CA PHE A 43 -5.47 15.35 11.69
C PHE A 43 -5.00 14.03 12.33
N TRP A 44 -5.87 13.03 12.34
CA TRP A 44 -5.61 11.75 13.00
C TRP A 44 -4.64 10.87 12.21
N GLY A 45 -4.71 10.89 10.88
CA GLY A 45 -3.76 10.20 10.00
C GLY A 45 -2.34 10.69 10.25
N ASN A 46 -2.10 11.99 10.13
CA ASN A 46 -0.79 12.59 10.40
C ASN A 46 -0.25 12.27 11.81
N ILE A 47 -1.11 12.30 12.83
CA ILE A 47 -0.71 11.95 14.20
C ILE A 47 -0.29 10.49 14.27
N LYS A 48 -1.11 9.58 13.73
CA LYS A 48 -0.85 8.14 13.79
C LYS A 48 0.37 7.74 12.95
N GLU A 49 0.62 8.43 11.85
CA GLU A 49 1.62 8.04 10.86
C GLU A 49 2.97 8.70 11.04
N ALA A 50 3.01 9.91 11.61
CA ALA A 50 4.25 10.63 11.86
C ALA A 50 4.51 10.81 13.37
N VAL A 51 3.56 11.39 14.10
CA VAL A 51 3.81 11.85 15.48
C VAL A 51 3.98 10.70 16.46
N ILE A 52 3.04 9.76 16.50
CA ILE A 52 3.09 8.58 17.38
C ILE A 52 4.36 7.76 17.13
N PRO A 53 4.64 7.30 15.89
CA PRO A 53 5.83 6.49 15.64
C PRO A 53 7.13 7.25 15.92
N TYR A 54 7.18 8.56 15.66
CA TYR A 54 8.35 9.36 16.02
C TYR A 54 8.58 9.43 17.53
N ILE A 55 7.53 9.71 18.32
CA ILE A 55 7.63 9.75 19.78
C ILE A 55 8.04 8.37 20.33
N VAL A 56 7.41 7.30 19.85
CA VAL A 56 7.73 5.92 20.26
C VAL A 56 9.17 5.56 19.89
N SER A 57 9.63 5.87 18.67
CA SER A 57 11.00 5.59 18.25
C SER A 57 12.02 6.39 19.05
N ASN A 58 11.75 7.68 19.31
CA ASN A 58 12.69 8.54 20.03
C ASN A 58 12.77 8.18 21.53
N THR A 59 11.64 7.80 22.15
CA THR A 59 11.62 7.29 23.53
C THR A 59 12.32 5.94 23.63
N HIS A 60 12.10 5.04 22.66
CA HIS A 60 12.80 3.75 22.59
C HIS A 60 14.31 3.93 22.49
N LEU A 61 14.76 4.81 21.60
CA LEU A 61 16.18 5.13 21.43
C LEU A 61 16.79 5.75 22.70
N SER A 62 16.07 6.66 23.35
CA SER A 62 16.51 7.26 24.63
C SER A 62 16.71 6.21 25.73
N VAL A 63 15.79 5.23 25.81
CA VAL A 63 15.92 4.10 26.74
C VAL A 63 17.13 3.23 26.40
N LEU A 64 17.38 2.96 25.12
CA LEU A 64 18.54 2.16 24.69
C LEU A 64 19.88 2.84 25.01
N ILE A 65 19.96 4.17 24.88
CA ILE A 65 21.16 4.95 25.20
C ILE A 65 21.45 4.90 26.71
N GLN A 66 20.41 4.93 27.55
CA GLN A 66 20.55 4.87 29.01
C GLN A 66 20.92 3.48 29.54
N MET A 67 20.70 2.42 28.76
CA MET A 67 20.97 1.03 29.17
C MET A 67 22.45 0.66 29.07
N ASN A 68 22.93 -0.07 30.07
CA ASN A 68 24.25 -0.70 30.03
C ASN A 68 24.30 -1.83 28.98
N LYS A 69 25.49 -2.14 28.43
CA LYS A 69 25.66 -3.16 27.36
C LYS A 69 25.03 -4.52 27.72
N LYS A 70 25.16 -4.97 28.97
CA LYS A 70 24.56 -6.22 29.48
C LYS A 70 23.02 -6.17 29.54
N GLU A 71 22.45 -5.00 29.78
CA GLU A 71 20.99 -4.80 29.79
C GLU A 71 20.44 -4.76 28.37
N ARG A 72 21.17 -4.15 27.44
CA ARG A 72 20.82 -4.14 26.01
C ARG A 72 20.76 -5.55 25.42
N ILE A 73 21.74 -6.39 25.71
CA ILE A 73 21.75 -7.80 25.28
C ILE A 73 20.54 -8.54 25.83
N ARG A 74 20.27 -8.43 27.15
CA ARG A 74 19.09 -9.04 27.79
C ARG A 74 17.75 -8.49 27.27
N TYR A 75 17.72 -7.24 26.85
CA TYR A 75 16.55 -6.63 26.22
C TYR A 75 16.34 -7.18 24.80
N ALA A 76 17.40 -7.30 24.01
CA ALA A 76 17.36 -7.89 22.67
C ALA A 76 16.91 -9.35 22.70
N GLU A 77 17.51 -10.18 23.58
CA GLU A 77 17.13 -11.58 23.78
C GLU A 77 15.64 -11.73 24.15
N ARG A 78 15.14 -10.90 25.08
CA ARG A 78 13.70 -10.91 25.44
C ARG A 78 12.82 -10.45 24.29
N LYS A 79 13.26 -9.48 23.48
CA LYS A 79 12.51 -9.00 22.32
C LYS A 79 12.40 -10.10 21.25
N ASP A 80 13.48 -10.82 21.00
CA ASP A 80 13.49 -11.95 20.06
C ASP A 80 12.63 -13.11 20.56
N LEU A 81 12.71 -13.43 21.86
CA LEU A 81 11.84 -14.43 22.49
C LEU A 81 10.36 -14.05 22.35
N ASN A 82 10.00 -12.80 22.65
CA ASN A 82 8.62 -12.32 22.51
C ASN A 82 8.14 -12.38 21.06
N LYS A 83 9.02 -12.13 20.09
CA LYS A 83 8.70 -12.23 18.67
C LYS A 83 8.44 -13.67 18.26
N GLU A 84 9.23 -14.61 18.76
CA GLU A 84 9.05 -16.03 18.50
C GLU A 84 7.78 -16.57 19.17
N LEU A 85 7.52 -16.19 20.42
CA LEU A 85 6.26 -16.50 21.11
C LEU A 85 5.05 -15.98 20.33
N LYS A 86 5.14 -14.77 19.77
CA LYS A 86 4.06 -14.21 18.94
C LYS A 86 3.85 -15.00 17.65
N ARG A 87 4.91 -15.44 16.98
CA ARG A 87 4.79 -16.32 15.80
C ARG A 87 4.11 -17.64 16.14
N ILE A 88 4.53 -18.28 17.23
CA ILE A 88 3.93 -19.53 17.70
C ILE A 88 2.44 -19.32 18.03
N LEU A 89 2.11 -18.19 18.67
CA LEU A 89 0.72 -17.83 18.97
C LEU A 89 -0.10 -17.63 17.70
N ASP A 90 0.41 -16.87 16.73
CA ASP A 90 -0.25 -16.62 15.45
C ASP A 90 -0.42 -17.93 14.65
N GLU A 91 0.59 -18.81 14.65
CA GLU A 91 0.54 -20.12 13.99
C GLU A 91 -0.47 -21.06 14.66
N TRP A 92 -0.53 -21.07 15.99
CA TRP A 92 -1.53 -21.80 16.74
C TRP A 92 -2.94 -21.25 16.49
N GLU A 93 -3.11 -19.93 16.42
CA GLU A 93 -4.40 -19.29 16.14
C GLU A 93 -4.87 -19.60 14.72
N ASN A 94 -3.98 -19.52 13.73
CA ASN A 94 -4.26 -19.93 12.35
C ASN A 94 -4.58 -21.44 12.25
N SER A 95 -3.86 -22.27 13.00
CA SER A 95 -4.14 -23.72 13.09
C SER A 95 -5.48 -24.01 13.75
N ARG A 96 -5.90 -23.20 14.73
CA ARG A 96 -7.20 -23.29 15.40
C ARG A 96 -8.35 -22.88 14.49
N LEU A 97 -8.16 -21.84 13.66
CA LEU A 97 -9.13 -21.41 12.65
C LEU A 97 -9.32 -22.44 11.53
N ASN A 98 -8.27 -23.21 11.19
CA ASN A 98 -8.36 -24.33 10.26
C ASN A 98 -8.92 -25.63 10.90
N LYS A 99 -9.05 -25.71 12.23
CA LYS A 99 -9.50 -26.91 12.97
C LYS A 99 -10.98 -26.88 13.39
N SER A 100 -11.80 -26.02 12.79
CA SER A 100 -13.26 -26.02 12.98
C SER A 100 -13.99 -27.22 12.34
N GLU A 101 -13.27 -28.17 11.71
CA GLU A 101 -13.84 -29.40 11.14
C GLU A 101 -13.37 -30.74 11.74
N GLN A 102 -12.55 -30.78 12.80
CA GLN A 102 -12.31 -32.05 13.49
C GLN A 102 -11.92 -31.84 14.95
N ARG A 103 -12.94 -31.91 15.82
CA ARG A 103 -12.81 -31.76 17.26
C ARG A 103 -13.06 -33.11 17.93
N LYS A 104 -11.98 -33.76 18.36
CA LYS A 104 -11.84 -34.49 19.63
C LYS A 104 -10.39 -34.98 19.76
N GLU A 105 -9.70 -34.43 20.76
CA GLU A 105 -8.99 -35.13 21.83
C GLU A 105 -7.64 -34.51 22.21
N ASN A 106 -7.42 -34.48 23.53
CA ASN A 106 -6.16 -34.34 24.26
C ASN A 106 -5.56 -32.95 24.41
N GLN A 107 -6.26 -32.22 25.27
CA GLN A 107 -5.72 -31.38 26.32
C GLN A 107 -4.92 -32.23 27.32
N ASP A 108 -3.60 -32.45 27.14
CA ASP A 108 -2.68 -32.84 28.23
C ASP A 108 -1.16 -32.88 27.87
N TYR A 109 -0.53 -31.82 27.34
CA TYR A 109 0.95 -31.84 27.15
C TYR A 109 1.72 -30.52 27.36
N THR A 110 1.07 -29.42 27.75
CA THR A 110 1.72 -28.09 27.77
C THR A 110 2.16 -27.60 29.15
N THR A 111 2.41 -28.50 30.09
CA THR A 111 2.94 -28.17 31.43
C THR A 111 4.28 -28.81 31.76
N LYS A 112 4.85 -29.63 30.86
CA LYS A 112 6.22 -30.18 31.03
C LYS A 112 7.32 -29.44 30.27
N ALA A 113 6.99 -28.76 29.17
CA ALA A 113 7.99 -28.04 28.37
C ALA A 113 8.41 -26.69 28.98
N VAL A 114 7.65 -26.17 29.96
CA VAL A 114 7.89 -24.86 30.59
C VAL A 114 8.91 -24.97 31.74
N ASP A 115 8.97 -26.12 32.43
CA ASP A 115 9.93 -26.34 33.52
C ASP A 115 11.35 -26.64 33.03
N ASP A 116 11.51 -27.27 31.86
CA ASP A 116 12.84 -27.57 31.30
C ASP A 116 13.56 -26.33 30.75
N ILE A 117 12.84 -25.24 30.46
CA ILE A 117 13.42 -23.97 29.97
C ILE A 117 13.93 -23.09 31.13
N LEU A 118 13.43 -23.31 32.36
CA LEU A 118 13.79 -22.50 33.52
C LEU A 118 15.13 -22.90 34.17
N THR A 119 15.83 -23.90 33.63
CA THR A 119 17.05 -24.45 34.23
C THR A 119 18.23 -24.46 33.25
N ASP A 120 18.55 -23.33 32.61
CA ASP A 120 19.85 -23.16 31.98
C ASP A 120 20.58 -21.91 32.50
N ASN A 121 21.48 -22.17 33.47
CA ASN A 121 22.32 -21.20 34.14
C ASN A 121 23.71 -21.08 33.49
N SER A 122 23.80 -21.17 32.15
CA SER A 122 25.08 -21.23 31.43
C SER A 122 25.61 -19.90 30.86
N LEU A 123 25.12 -18.73 31.28
CA LEU A 123 25.60 -17.42 30.77
C LEU A 123 26.39 -16.60 31.78
N ASN A 124 27.22 -17.24 32.61
CA ASN A 124 28.17 -16.55 33.48
C ASN A 124 29.62 -16.76 33.02
N ARG A 125 29.97 -16.33 31.81
CA ARG A 125 31.39 -16.16 31.41
C ARG A 125 31.62 -15.28 30.17
N ARG A 126 31.94 -14.00 30.38
CA ARG A 126 32.87 -13.14 29.60
C ARG A 126 32.73 -11.69 30.07
N SER A 127 33.52 -11.31 31.07
CA SER A 127 34.82 -10.64 30.90
C SER A 127 34.71 -9.24 30.26
N SER A 128 34.68 -8.24 31.14
CA SER A 128 35.43 -6.98 31.04
C SER A 128 35.93 -6.59 29.64
N LEU A 129 35.18 -5.72 28.96
CA LEU A 129 35.73 -4.84 27.93
C LEU A 129 35.29 -3.40 28.23
N THR A 130 36.31 -2.62 28.57
CA THR A 130 36.54 -1.19 28.39
C THR A 130 35.35 -0.28 28.09
N PHE A 131 35.26 0.72 28.95
CA PHE A 131 34.46 1.95 28.92
C PHE A 131 34.78 2.79 27.67
N GLU A 132 34.44 2.30 26.49
CA GLU A 132 34.53 3.06 25.23
C GLU A 132 33.13 3.61 24.94
N THR A 133 32.98 4.90 25.24
CA THR A 133 31.90 5.84 24.90
C THR A 133 30.52 5.28 24.53
N LEU A 134 29.56 5.61 25.40
CA LEU A 134 28.09 5.46 25.32
C LEU A 134 27.43 6.13 24.09
N SER A 135 27.98 5.98 22.88
CA SER A 135 27.34 6.41 21.64
C SER A 135 26.99 5.18 20.83
N LEU A 136 25.69 4.91 20.65
CA LEU A 136 25.21 3.87 19.74
C LEU A 136 25.78 4.13 18.34
N SER A 137 26.28 3.08 17.69
CA SER A 137 26.64 3.17 16.28
C SER A 137 25.40 3.40 15.44
N GLN A 138 25.54 4.08 14.30
CA GLN A 138 24.44 4.30 13.36
C GLN A 138 23.73 2.99 12.99
N ALA A 139 24.49 1.90 12.81
CA ALA A 139 23.93 0.58 12.51
C ALA A 139 23.07 0.01 13.65
N GLU A 140 23.41 0.29 14.91
CA GLU A 140 22.62 -0.14 16.08
C GLU A 140 21.32 0.67 16.18
N ILE A 141 21.39 1.97 15.87
CA ILE A 141 20.21 2.86 15.81
C ILE A 141 19.25 2.38 14.71
N GLU A 142 19.74 2.18 13.48
CA GLU A 142 18.92 1.70 12.37
C GLU A 142 18.35 0.31 12.65
N CYS A 143 19.13 -0.62 13.19
CA CYS A 143 18.63 -1.95 13.52
C CYS A 143 17.51 -1.94 14.58
N SER A 144 17.45 -0.89 15.41
CA SER A 144 16.41 -0.72 16.43
C SER A 144 15.07 -0.24 15.85
N GLN A 145 15.10 0.46 14.71
CA GLN A 145 13.91 0.98 14.03
C GLN A 145 13.02 -0.16 13.48
N PRO A 146 11.71 0.07 13.31
CA PRO A 146 10.84 -0.88 12.63
C PRO A 146 11.24 -1.05 11.16
N LYS A 147 11.00 -2.25 10.62
CA LYS A 147 11.08 -2.47 9.17
C LYS A 147 9.88 -1.81 8.49
N TRP A 148 10.14 -1.16 7.37
CA TRP A 148 9.08 -0.58 6.55
C TRP A 148 8.12 -1.68 6.07
N PRO A 149 6.79 -1.55 6.30
CA PRO A 149 5.78 -2.49 5.80
C PRO A 149 5.66 -2.39 4.28
N ASP A 150 4.87 -3.25 3.64
CA ASP A 150 4.66 -3.15 2.18
C ASP A 150 3.87 -1.89 1.78
N LEU A 151 3.95 -1.51 0.50
CA LEU A 151 3.39 -0.27 -0.12
C LEU A 151 1.85 -0.29 -0.18
N TYR A 152 1.22 -1.39 0.26
CA TYR A 152 -0.20 -1.64 0.07
C TYR A 152 -1.08 -0.59 0.76
N GLU A 153 -0.80 -0.24 2.02
CA GLU A 153 -1.61 0.72 2.77
C GLU A 153 -1.47 2.13 2.21
N ASP A 154 -0.26 2.54 1.82
CA ASP A 154 0.00 3.86 1.22
C ASP A 154 -0.79 4.02 -0.11
N TYR A 155 -0.78 3.00 -0.96
CA TYR A 155 -1.60 3.02 -2.18
C TYR A 155 -3.10 2.93 -1.88
N LEU A 156 -3.51 2.11 -0.91
CA LEU A 156 -4.91 1.95 -0.54
C LEU A 156 -5.50 3.29 -0.12
N GLU A 157 -4.77 4.08 0.67
CA GLU A 157 -5.18 5.40 1.09
C GLU A 157 -5.43 6.34 -0.09
N ILE A 158 -4.44 6.46 -0.99
CA ILE A 158 -4.53 7.33 -2.17
C ILE A 158 -5.72 6.92 -3.06
N VAL A 159 -5.90 5.61 -3.29
CA VAL A 159 -6.96 5.08 -4.15
C VAL A 159 -8.34 5.27 -3.50
N ILE A 160 -8.47 5.10 -2.18
CA ILE A 160 -9.73 5.37 -1.47
C ILE A 160 -10.08 6.85 -1.55
N GLN A 161 -9.10 7.73 -1.36
CA GLN A 161 -9.26 9.18 -1.47
C GLN A 161 -9.68 9.60 -2.88
N PHE A 162 -9.03 9.03 -3.90
CA PHE A 162 -9.43 9.20 -5.30
C PHE A 162 -10.89 8.81 -5.52
N GLY A 163 -11.33 7.66 -4.99
CA GLY A 163 -12.72 7.22 -5.08
C GLY A 163 -13.73 8.20 -4.47
N TYR A 164 -13.44 8.81 -3.32
CA TYR A 164 -14.32 9.83 -2.74
C TYR A 164 -14.50 11.04 -3.68
N ILE A 165 -13.47 11.44 -4.42
CA ILE A 165 -13.53 12.56 -5.36
C ILE A 165 -14.40 12.19 -6.56
N ILE A 166 -14.13 11.05 -7.21
CA ILE A 166 -14.80 10.69 -8.46
C ILE A 166 -16.25 10.24 -8.22
N PHE A 167 -16.52 9.46 -7.15
CA PHE A 167 -17.87 8.98 -6.87
C PHE A 167 -18.81 10.08 -6.43
N LEU A 168 -18.30 11.11 -5.74
CA LEU A 168 -19.13 12.16 -5.12
C LEU A 168 -18.99 13.51 -5.81
N SER A 169 -18.39 13.55 -7.00
CA SER A 169 -18.10 14.80 -7.73
C SER A 169 -19.34 15.68 -7.93
N THR A 170 -20.50 15.09 -8.23
CA THR A 170 -21.78 15.81 -8.38
C THR A 170 -22.42 16.25 -7.07
N LEU A 171 -22.05 15.64 -5.95
CA LEU A 171 -22.64 15.90 -4.64
C LEU A 171 -21.79 16.85 -3.78
N PHE A 172 -20.46 16.72 -3.88
CA PHE A 172 -19.49 17.48 -3.09
C PHE A 172 -18.25 17.81 -3.92
N PRO A 173 -18.32 18.80 -4.82
CA PRO A 173 -17.19 19.20 -5.68
C PRO A 173 -15.94 19.64 -4.90
N LEU A 174 -16.14 20.16 -3.69
CA LEU A 174 -15.05 20.63 -2.82
C LEU A 174 -14.16 19.49 -2.29
N ALA A 175 -14.56 18.22 -2.47
CA ALA A 175 -13.74 17.05 -2.15
C ALA A 175 -12.34 17.12 -2.78
N ALA A 176 -12.26 17.58 -4.04
CA ALA A 176 -10.99 17.68 -4.76
C ALA A 176 -10.03 18.70 -4.09
N PHE A 177 -10.57 19.81 -3.57
CA PHE A 177 -9.79 20.82 -2.88
C PHE A 177 -9.23 20.29 -1.55
N PHE A 178 -10.06 19.64 -0.73
CA PHE A 178 -9.59 19.01 0.51
C PHE A 178 -8.57 17.90 0.25
N SER A 179 -8.80 17.10 -0.79
CA SER A 179 -7.85 16.08 -1.23
C SER A 179 -6.51 16.68 -1.64
N LEU A 180 -6.50 17.84 -2.32
CA LEU A 180 -5.27 18.49 -2.73
C LEU A 180 -4.46 18.95 -1.50
N LEU A 181 -5.11 19.59 -0.54
CA LEU A 181 -4.47 19.98 0.72
C LEU A 181 -3.91 18.77 1.47
N ASN A 182 -4.67 17.67 1.51
CA ASN A 182 -4.21 16.42 2.10
C ASN A 182 -2.94 15.91 1.43
N ASN A 183 -2.95 15.81 0.10
CA ASN A 183 -1.80 15.31 -0.66
C ASN A 183 -0.54 16.20 -0.50
N LEU A 184 -0.69 17.52 -0.33
CA LEU A 184 0.45 18.41 -0.11
C LEU A 184 1.15 18.16 1.22
N ILE A 185 0.38 17.87 2.27
CA ILE A 185 0.91 17.50 3.57
C ILE A 185 1.44 16.06 3.51
N GLU A 186 0.73 15.17 2.82
CA GLU A 186 1.04 13.74 2.75
C GLU A 186 2.42 13.46 2.16
N ILE A 187 2.79 14.19 1.10
CA ILE A 187 4.13 14.10 0.50
C ILE A 187 5.24 14.33 1.55
N ARG A 188 5.00 15.21 2.53
CA ARG A 188 5.97 15.52 3.58
C ARG A 188 5.92 14.52 4.72
N THR A 189 4.74 14.04 5.12
CA THR A 189 4.59 13.03 6.17
C THR A 189 5.17 11.69 5.71
N ASP A 190 4.92 11.26 4.47
CA ASP A 190 5.50 10.03 3.90
C ASP A 190 7.02 10.11 3.77
N ALA A 191 7.56 11.26 3.36
CA ALA A 191 9.00 11.47 3.33
C ALA A 191 9.61 11.39 4.73
N PHE A 192 8.97 12.00 5.73
CA PHE A 192 9.40 11.92 7.12
C PHE A 192 9.35 10.49 7.66
N LYS A 193 8.28 9.76 7.35
CA LYS A 193 8.06 8.35 7.68
C LYS A 193 9.21 7.47 7.17
N LEU A 194 9.62 7.63 5.92
CA LEU A 194 10.73 6.87 5.35
C LEU A 194 12.11 7.28 5.89
N CYS A 195 12.30 8.55 6.22
CA CYS A 195 13.61 9.06 6.65
C CYS A 195 13.88 8.89 8.15
N MET A 196 12.86 9.00 9.00
CA MET A 196 13.05 9.12 10.46
C MET A 196 12.44 7.97 11.26
N ILE A 197 11.48 7.22 10.69
CA ILE A 197 10.73 6.20 11.42
C ILE A 197 11.21 4.79 11.05
N TYR A 198 11.37 4.49 9.77
CA TYR A 198 11.66 3.13 9.33
C TYR A 198 13.13 2.89 8.99
N GLN A 199 13.53 1.62 9.08
CA GLN A 199 14.75 1.13 8.45
C GLN A 199 14.72 1.39 6.95
N ARG A 200 15.88 1.72 6.37
CA ARG A 200 16.02 1.89 4.92
C ARG A 200 15.53 0.64 4.17
N PRO A 201 14.44 0.72 3.38
CA PRO A 201 13.94 -0.43 2.66
C PRO A 201 14.89 -0.80 1.51
N PHE A 202 14.92 -2.09 1.18
CA PHE A 202 15.67 -2.56 0.01
C PHE A 202 14.96 -2.13 -1.28
N SER A 203 15.74 -1.57 -2.20
CA SER A 203 15.22 -1.13 -3.50
C SER A 203 14.71 -2.32 -4.32
N GLN A 204 13.46 -2.25 -4.76
CA GLN A 204 12.87 -3.20 -5.69
C GLN A 204 12.67 -2.53 -7.05
N ARG A 205 13.07 -3.21 -8.14
CA ARG A 205 12.83 -2.70 -9.49
C ARG A 205 11.42 -3.12 -9.93
N VAL A 206 10.52 -2.15 -9.99
CA VAL A 206 9.15 -2.31 -10.49
C VAL A 206 8.99 -1.53 -11.79
N LYS A 207 8.16 -2.05 -12.71
CA LYS A 207 7.91 -1.43 -14.02
C LYS A 207 6.78 -0.40 -13.97
N ASP A 208 5.79 -0.65 -13.11
CA ASP A 208 4.57 0.11 -12.98
C ASP A 208 4.02 -0.01 -11.54
N ILE A 209 2.95 0.74 -11.26
CA ILE A 209 2.23 0.69 -9.97
C ILE A 209 1.40 -0.61 -9.80
N GLY A 210 1.51 -1.56 -10.72
CA GLY A 210 0.83 -2.84 -10.68
C GLY A 210 -0.69 -2.75 -10.83
N ASN A 211 -1.40 -3.55 -10.03
CA ASN A 211 -2.85 -3.72 -10.13
C ASN A 211 -3.64 -2.45 -9.77
N TRP A 212 -3.04 -1.49 -9.07
CA TRP A 212 -3.67 -0.24 -8.68
C TRP A 212 -4.14 0.57 -9.89
N GLN A 213 -3.39 0.54 -10.99
CA GLN A 213 -3.78 1.18 -12.25
C GLN A 213 -5.14 0.65 -12.75
N LYS A 214 -5.28 -0.68 -12.82
CA LYS A 214 -6.53 -1.33 -13.26
C LYS A 214 -7.67 -1.05 -12.28
N ILE A 215 -7.38 -1.04 -10.99
CA ILE A 215 -8.38 -0.71 -9.96
C ILE A 215 -8.93 0.69 -10.17
N MET A 216 -8.06 1.71 -10.31
CA MET A 216 -8.49 3.08 -10.56
C MET A 216 -9.29 3.22 -11.87
N GLU A 217 -8.89 2.51 -12.94
CA GLU A 217 -9.64 2.47 -14.20
C GLU A 217 -11.06 1.90 -14.01
N TYR A 218 -11.22 0.82 -13.25
CA TYR A 218 -12.54 0.28 -12.94
C TYR A 218 -13.36 1.24 -12.08
N MET A 219 -12.73 1.91 -11.11
CA MET A 219 -13.41 2.91 -10.30
C MET A 219 -13.94 4.08 -11.14
N VAL A 220 -13.22 4.52 -12.18
CA VAL A 220 -13.72 5.56 -13.10
C VAL A 220 -15.00 5.12 -13.80
N ILE A 221 -15.07 3.88 -14.28
CA ILE A 221 -16.30 3.35 -14.92
C ILE A 221 -17.46 3.34 -13.93
N VAL A 222 -17.22 2.82 -12.71
CA VAL A 222 -18.22 2.81 -11.64
C VAL A 222 -18.65 4.24 -11.26
N ALA A 223 -17.73 5.20 -11.28
CA ALA A 223 -18.04 6.60 -10.99
C ALA A 223 -18.96 7.23 -12.03
N ILE A 224 -18.80 6.91 -13.31
CA ILE A 224 -19.72 7.39 -14.35
C ILE A 224 -21.14 6.93 -14.03
N ILE A 225 -21.32 5.63 -13.74
CA ILE A 225 -22.62 5.05 -13.40
C ILE A 225 -23.22 5.75 -12.16
N ILE A 226 -22.45 5.85 -11.07
CA ILE A 226 -22.91 6.46 -9.81
C ILE A 226 -23.33 7.93 -10.01
N ASN A 227 -22.55 8.72 -10.74
CA ASN A 227 -22.88 10.12 -10.98
C ASN A 227 -24.10 10.29 -11.90
N CYS A 228 -24.29 9.42 -12.90
CA CYS A 228 -25.51 9.38 -13.70
C CYS A 228 -26.74 9.09 -12.84
N ILE A 229 -26.66 8.12 -11.93
CA ILE A 229 -27.75 7.81 -10.98
C ILE A 229 -28.00 9.02 -10.06
N PHE A 230 -26.97 9.69 -9.54
CA PHE A 230 -27.15 10.89 -8.73
C PHE A 230 -27.85 12.02 -9.49
N CYS A 231 -27.54 12.24 -10.77
CA CYS A 231 -28.25 13.22 -11.60
C CYS A 231 -29.76 12.91 -11.71
N SER A 232 -30.14 11.64 -11.86
CA SER A 232 -31.53 11.20 -11.90
C SER A 232 -32.23 11.39 -10.56
N VAL A 233 -31.64 10.88 -9.48
CA VAL A 233 -32.20 10.97 -8.12
C VAL A 233 -32.38 12.42 -7.68
N ARG A 234 -31.51 13.33 -8.11
CA ARG A 234 -31.63 14.78 -7.82
C ARG A 234 -32.68 15.49 -8.66
N GLY A 235 -33.30 14.80 -9.62
CA GLY A 235 -34.27 15.36 -10.56
C GLY A 235 -33.68 16.46 -11.43
N VAL A 236 -32.37 16.42 -11.72
CA VAL A 236 -31.71 17.45 -12.55
C VAL A 236 -32.34 17.46 -13.94
N PHE A 237 -32.53 16.29 -14.55
CA PHE A 237 -33.14 16.15 -15.87
C PHE A 237 -34.61 16.63 -15.90
N ARG A 238 -35.39 16.32 -14.87
CA ARG A 238 -36.79 16.79 -14.76
C ARG A 238 -36.90 18.30 -14.61
N ARG A 239 -35.89 18.96 -14.05
CA ARG A 239 -35.82 20.43 -14.01
C ARG A 239 -35.45 21.05 -15.36
N LEU A 240 -34.64 20.36 -16.16
CA LEU A 240 -34.19 20.81 -17.48
C LEU A 240 -35.25 20.60 -18.56
N VAL A 241 -35.94 19.46 -18.54
CA VAL A 241 -37.02 19.10 -19.47
C VAL A 241 -38.25 18.73 -18.63
N PRO A 242 -39.15 19.70 -18.37
CA PRO A 242 -40.43 19.42 -17.73
C PRO A 242 -41.22 18.39 -18.55
N ASP A 243 -41.99 17.53 -17.87
CA ASP A 243 -42.91 16.54 -18.46
C ASP A 243 -42.29 15.34 -19.22
N LEU A 244 -40.98 15.08 -19.04
CA LEU A 244 -40.35 13.88 -19.61
C LEU A 244 -40.86 12.59 -18.93
N PRO A 245 -41.34 11.57 -19.68
CA PRO A 245 -41.71 10.28 -19.10
C PRO A 245 -40.51 9.58 -18.43
N PHE A 246 -40.75 8.89 -17.32
CA PHE A 246 -39.69 8.21 -16.55
C PHE A 246 -38.88 7.21 -17.38
N ALA A 247 -39.53 6.49 -18.31
CA ALA A 247 -38.85 5.55 -19.19
C ALA A 247 -37.87 6.25 -20.15
N VAL A 248 -38.23 7.43 -20.65
CA VAL A 248 -37.37 8.24 -21.53
C VAL A 248 -36.22 8.85 -20.73
N GLU A 249 -36.47 9.28 -19.49
CA GLU A 249 -35.43 9.76 -18.56
C GLU A 249 -34.33 8.70 -18.36
N ILE A 250 -34.71 7.46 -18.02
CA ILE A 250 -33.74 6.36 -17.85
C ILE A 250 -33.00 6.07 -19.15
N PHE A 251 -33.69 6.01 -20.29
CA PHE A 251 -33.05 5.76 -21.58
C PHE A 251 -31.99 6.82 -21.91
N VAL A 252 -32.33 8.10 -21.75
CA VAL A 252 -31.40 9.21 -21.95
C VAL A 252 -30.18 9.11 -21.03
N LEU A 253 -30.38 8.75 -19.75
CA LEU A 253 -29.29 8.55 -18.80
C LEU A 253 -28.34 7.42 -19.23
N VAL A 254 -28.88 6.28 -19.65
CA VAL A 254 -28.09 5.15 -20.16
C VAL A 254 -27.32 5.53 -21.42
N CYS A 255 -27.93 6.30 -22.32
CA CYS A 255 -27.24 6.83 -23.51
C CYS A 255 -26.08 7.75 -23.12
N ILE A 256 -26.31 8.69 -22.18
CA ILE A 256 -25.26 9.60 -21.69
C ILE A 256 -24.14 8.80 -21.03
N GLU A 257 -24.47 7.81 -20.19
CA GLU A 257 -23.51 6.91 -19.55
C GLU A 257 -22.61 6.22 -20.60
N HIS A 258 -23.19 5.61 -21.63
CA HIS A 258 -22.45 4.93 -22.69
C HIS A 258 -21.57 5.89 -23.50
N LEU A 259 -22.05 7.10 -23.78
CA LEU A 259 -21.28 8.14 -24.45
C LEU A 259 -20.08 8.57 -23.62
N LEU A 260 -20.24 8.74 -22.30
CA LEU A 260 -19.14 9.08 -21.40
C LEU A 260 -18.10 7.94 -21.29
N ILE A 261 -18.54 6.69 -21.20
CA ILE A 261 -17.64 5.53 -21.20
C ILE A 261 -16.87 5.43 -22.52
N LEU A 262 -17.56 5.62 -23.66
CA LEU A 262 -16.92 5.65 -24.98
C LEU A 262 -15.91 6.78 -25.07
N PHE A 263 -16.26 7.98 -24.60
CA PHE A 263 -15.37 9.13 -24.58
C PHE A 263 -14.10 8.86 -23.76
N CYS A 264 -14.21 8.26 -22.56
CA CYS A 264 -13.06 7.86 -21.77
C CYS A 264 -12.18 6.82 -22.50
N LYS A 265 -12.79 5.86 -23.20
CA LYS A 265 -12.06 4.88 -24.01
C LYS A 265 -11.32 5.54 -25.18
N ILE A 266 -11.93 6.53 -25.84
CA ILE A 266 -11.32 7.32 -26.91
C ILE A 266 -10.13 8.12 -26.36
N ILE A 267 -10.28 8.82 -25.24
CA ILE A 267 -9.15 9.54 -24.62
C ILE A 267 -8.00 8.56 -24.35
N ARG A 268 -8.31 7.40 -23.76
CA ARG A 268 -7.30 6.38 -23.44
C ARG A 268 -6.57 5.87 -24.69
N SER A 269 -7.27 5.68 -25.81
CA SER A 269 -6.63 5.21 -27.04
C SER A 269 -5.78 6.28 -27.72
N ASN A 270 -6.14 7.56 -27.56
CA ASN A 270 -5.39 8.68 -28.12
C ASN A 270 -4.17 9.06 -27.28
N VAL A 271 -4.19 8.83 -25.96
CA VAL A 271 -3.04 9.10 -25.08
C VAL A 271 -2.07 7.93 -25.12
N GLU A 272 -0.96 8.12 -25.86
CA GLU A 272 0.15 7.17 -25.87
C GLU A 272 0.74 7.00 -24.45
N GLN A 273 0.74 5.77 -23.93
CA GLN A 273 1.18 5.45 -22.56
C GLN A 273 2.68 5.68 -22.32
N VAL A 274 3.48 5.76 -23.39
CA VAL A 274 4.92 5.98 -23.32
C VAL A 274 5.23 7.19 -24.19
N PRO A 275 5.80 8.28 -23.65
CA PRO A 275 6.09 9.47 -24.44
C PRO A 275 7.15 9.21 -25.52
N TYR A 276 7.14 10.01 -26.58
CA TYR A 276 7.98 9.82 -27.76
C TYR A 276 9.47 9.68 -27.44
N TRP A 277 10.02 10.56 -26.59
CA TRP A 277 11.43 10.54 -26.22
C TRP A 277 11.85 9.25 -25.52
N VAL A 278 10.98 8.68 -24.67
CA VAL A 278 11.23 7.37 -24.03
C VAL A 278 11.21 6.24 -25.07
N ARG A 279 10.29 6.29 -26.05
CA ARG A 279 10.26 5.29 -27.13
C ARG A 279 11.54 5.30 -27.93
N VAL A 280 12.02 6.50 -28.31
CA VAL A 280 13.27 6.66 -29.04
C VAL A 280 14.46 6.10 -28.25
N GLU A 281 14.57 6.44 -26.96
CA GLU A 281 15.66 5.91 -26.13
C GLU A 281 15.57 4.39 -25.92
N LYS A 282 14.36 3.86 -25.75
CA LYS A 282 14.15 2.42 -25.68
C LYS A 282 14.55 1.73 -26.98
N SER A 283 14.18 2.29 -28.15
CA SER A 283 14.58 1.78 -29.46
C SER A 283 16.09 1.86 -29.68
N LYS A 284 16.76 2.94 -29.26
CA LYS A 284 18.23 3.05 -29.30
C LYS A 284 18.91 1.98 -28.44
N MET A 285 18.42 1.76 -27.21
CA MET A 285 18.94 0.71 -26.33
C MET A 285 18.71 -0.69 -26.90
N GLU A 286 17.53 -0.96 -27.46
CA GLU A 286 17.22 -2.23 -28.11
C GLU A 286 18.09 -2.47 -29.35
N TYR A 287 18.33 -1.44 -30.15
CA TYR A 287 19.23 -1.50 -31.31
C TYR A 287 20.66 -1.87 -30.90
N ARG A 288 21.24 -1.15 -29.93
CA ARG A 288 22.59 -1.44 -29.41
C ARG A 288 22.69 -2.85 -28.83
N ARG A 289 21.65 -3.33 -28.14
CA ARG A 289 21.60 -4.70 -27.62
C ARG A 289 21.63 -5.74 -28.75
N ARG A 290 20.95 -5.50 -29.87
CA ARG A 290 20.96 -6.40 -31.04
C ARG A 290 22.31 -6.39 -31.74
N GLU A 291 22.97 -5.24 -31.88
CA GLU A 291 24.32 -5.16 -32.44
C GLU A 291 25.36 -5.89 -31.58
N ALA A 292 25.31 -5.70 -30.26
CA ALA A 292 26.20 -6.42 -29.33
C ALA A 292 26.02 -7.94 -29.42
N LEU A 293 24.78 -8.42 -29.56
CA LEU A 293 24.50 -9.85 -29.76
C LEU A 293 25.12 -10.38 -31.06
N LYS A 294 24.93 -9.67 -32.18
CA LYS A 294 25.52 -10.06 -33.48
C LYS A 294 27.04 -10.13 -33.41
N LYS A 295 27.68 -9.20 -32.69
CA LYS A 295 29.13 -9.20 -32.50
C LYS A 295 29.58 -10.43 -31.70
N LEU A 296 28.89 -10.73 -30.60
CA LEU A 296 29.16 -11.92 -29.80
C LEU A 296 28.96 -13.23 -30.60
N GLU A 297 27.94 -13.31 -31.45
CA GLU A 297 27.71 -14.45 -32.34
C GLU A 297 28.86 -14.60 -33.37
N CYS A 298 29.27 -13.51 -34.02
CA CYS A 298 30.37 -13.51 -34.96
C CYS A 298 31.70 -13.93 -34.30
N ASP A 299 32.01 -13.35 -33.14
CA ASP A 299 33.20 -13.70 -32.35
C ASP A 299 33.18 -15.18 -31.93
N THR A 300 32.00 -15.71 -31.58
CA THR A 300 31.82 -17.13 -31.21
C THR A 300 32.04 -18.05 -32.40
N LEU A 301 31.58 -17.68 -33.60
CA LEU A 301 31.80 -18.46 -34.83
C LEU A 301 33.28 -18.51 -35.21
N HIS A 302 33.98 -17.37 -35.18
CA HIS A 302 35.42 -17.31 -35.41
C HIS A 302 36.20 -18.18 -34.42
N LEU A 303 35.85 -18.15 -33.13
CA LEU A 303 36.47 -19.02 -32.12
C LEU A 303 36.21 -20.51 -32.36
N LYS A 304 35.14 -20.88 -33.06
CA LYS A 304 34.82 -22.27 -33.41
C LYS A 304 35.63 -22.74 -34.62
N GLU A 305 35.74 -21.91 -35.65
CA GLU A 305 36.58 -22.18 -36.83
C GLU A 305 38.05 -22.31 -36.44
N SER A 306 38.59 -21.37 -35.66
CA SER A 306 39.99 -21.43 -35.20
C SER A 306 40.28 -22.71 -34.42
N ARG A 307 39.30 -23.22 -33.66
CA ARG A 307 39.45 -24.46 -32.88
C ARG A 307 39.41 -25.72 -33.75
N CYS A 308 38.62 -25.72 -34.82
CA CYS A 308 38.61 -26.79 -35.81
C CYS A 308 39.94 -26.87 -36.58
N HIS A 309 40.54 -25.72 -36.90
CA HIS A 309 41.84 -25.68 -37.57
C HIS A 309 43.00 -26.16 -36.68
N THR A 310 42.97 -25.89 -35.37
CA THR A 310 44.02 -26.39 -34.44
C THR A 310 43.95 -27.90 -34.14
N HIS A 311 42.91 -28.61 -34.57
CA HIS A 311 42.75 -30.06 -34.35
C HIS A 311 42.99 -30.91 -35.61
N THR A 312 43.35 -30.29 -36.74
CA THR A 312 43.60 -30.97 -38.03
C THR A 312 45.07 -31.01 -38.45
N GLU A 313 45.99 -30.53 -37.61
CA GLU A 313 47.45 -30.71 -37.70
C GLU A 313 47.93 -31.72 -36.64
#